data_AF-A0A072PJB3-F1
#
_entry.id   AF-A0A072PJB3-F1
#
_cell.length_a   1.000
_cell.length_b   1.000
_cell.length_c   1.000
_cell.angle_alpha   90.00
_cell.angle_beta   90.00
_cell.angle_gamma   90.00
#
_symmetry.space_group_name_H-M   'P 1'
#
loop_
_entity.id
_entity.type
_entity.pdbx_description
1 polymer ?
#
loop_
_entity_poly.entity_id
_entity_poly.type
_entity_poly.pdbx_seq_one_letter_code
_entity_poly.pdbx_strand_id
1 'polypeptide(L)'
;MAGVYSAYGINRYVNEAKRLFDVLESRLNTHDWLAGDKYTISDIASYAWLRSAFLLLDIDVGQWPGLDKWMKRIGERPAVLKGVNVPRSSRTSEEMAQQFKSMRDKVDAMKNTDKCDS
;
A
#
# COMPACT_ATOMS: atom_id res chain seq x y z
N MET A 1 21.77 10.65 -2.71
CA MET A 1 20.36 10.35 -2.37
C MET A 1 19.81 11.52 -1.58
N ALA A 2 18.57 11.95 -1.83
CA ALA A 2 18.01 13.16 -1.24
C ALA A 2 18.05 13.10 0.30
N GLY A 3 18.96 13.86 0.91
CA GLY A 3 19.20 13.87 2.36
C GLY A 3 18.32 14.88 3.10
N VAL A 4 17.12 15.14 2.60
CA VAL A 4 16.24 16.21 3.08
C VAL A 4 14.83 15.66 3.22
N TYR A 5 14.26 15.79 4.41
CA TYR A 5 12.86 15.53 4.72
C TYR A 5 11.97 16.54 4.02
N SER A 6 10.87 16.13 3.41
CA SER A 6 9.93 17.08 2.79
C SER A 6 8.52 16.84 3.34
N ALA A 7 8.10 17.67 4.29
CA ALA A 7 6.74 17.59 4.85
C ALA A 7 5.66 17.71 3.76
N TYR A 8 5.86 18.63 2.80
CA TYR A 8 4.94 18.81 1.68
C TYR A 8 4.87 17.57 0.78
N GLY A 9 6.03 17.01 0.38
CA GLY A 9 6.07 15.83 -0.50
C GLY A 9 5.39 14.63 0.15
N ILE A 10 5.71 14.36 1.42
CA ILE A 10 5.10 13.27 2.19
C ILE A 10 3.58 13.46 2.26
N ASN A 11 3.11 14.62 2.73
CA ASN A 11 1.68 14.88 2.88
C ASN A 11 0.94 14.81 1.55
N ARG A 12 1.51 15.36 0.47
CA ARG A 12 0.92 15.32 -0.87
C ARG A 12 0.69 13.87 -1.33
N TYR A 13 1.71 13.02 -1.27
CA TYR A 13 1.61 11.65 -1.78
C TYR A 13 0.81 10.73 -0.85
N VAL A 14 0.82 10.97 0.47
CA VAL A 14 -0.07 10.26 1.40
C VAL A 14 -1.53 10.61 1.13
N ASN A 15 -1.85 11.88 0.93
CA ASN A 15 -3.23 12.31 0.62
C ASN A 15 -3.69 11.78 -0.74
N GLU A 16 -2.81 11.78 -1.74
CA GLU A 16 -3.14 11.21 -3.04
C GLU A 16 -3.36 9.68 -2.96
N ALA A 17 -2.59 8.96 -2.16
CA ALA A 17 -2.81 7.53 -1.93
C ALA A 17 -4.20 7.27 -1.31
N LYS A 18 -4.58 8.07 -0.30
CA LYS A 18 -5.93 7.99 0.31
C LYS A 18 -7.03 8.28 -0.71
N ARG A 19 -6.86 9.31 -1.54
CA ARG A 19 -7.81 9.62 -2.62
C ARG A 19 -7.97 8.47 -3.61
N LEU A 20 -6.88 7.76 -3.94
CA LEU A 20 -6.96 6.56 -4.79
C LEU A 20 -7.68 5.41 -4.09
N PHE A 21 -7.53 5.26 -2.77
CA PHE A 21 -8.28 4.28 -1.99
C PHE A 21 -9.77 4.62 -1.97
N ASP A 22 -10.14 5.89 -1.86
CA ASP A 22 -11.53 6.34 -1.98
C ASP A 22 -12.15 5.97 -3.33
N VAL A 23 -11.38 6.11 -4.43
CA VAL A 23 -11.83 5.71 -5.77
C VAL A 23 -12.09 4.20 -5.84
N LEU A 24 -11.19 3.40 -5.28
CA LEU A 24 -11.35 1.94 -5.24
C LEU A 24 -12.54 1.54 -4.37
N GLU A 25 -12.69 2.14 -3.20
CA GLU A 25 -13.82 1.90 -2.29
C GLU A 25 -15.15 2.22 -2.95
N SER A 26 -15.28 3.36 -3.63
CA SER A 26 -16.52 3.72 -4.33
C SER A 26 -16.94 2.64 -5.35
N ARG A 27 -15.97 2.01 -6.02
CA ARG A 27 -16.22 0.91 -6.95
C ARG A 27 -16.57 -0.38 -6.21
N LEU A 28 -15.77 -0.75 -5.21
CA LEU A 28 -15.81 -2.03 -4.51
C LEU A 28 -16.93 -2.11 -3.46
N ASN A 29 -17.53 -0.99 -3.11
CA ASN A 29 -18.72 -0.94 -2.28
C ASN A 29 -19.97 -1.50 -3.01
N THR A 30 -19.96 -1.49 -4.35
CA THR A 30 -21.10 -1.97 -5.17
C THR A 30 -20.75 -3.14 -6.08
N HIS A 31 -19.46 -3.45 -6.25
CA HIS A 31 -18.99 -4.49 -7.16
C HIS A 31 -17.95 -5.37 -6.47
N ASP A 32 -17.93 -6.64 -6.86
CA ASP A 32 -16.98 -7.60 -6.30
C ASP A 32 -15.57 -7.49 -6.91
N TRP A 33 -15.44 -6.90 -8.10
CA TRP A 33 -14.18 -6.76 -8.85
C TRP A 33 -14.10 -5.41 -9.56
N LEU A 34 -12.89 -4.99 -9.91
CA LEU A 34 -12.66 -3.67 -10.50
C LEU A 34 -13.32 -3.52 -11.88
N ALA A 35 -13.21 -4.54 -12.73
CA ALA A 35 -13.67 -4.49 -14.12
C ALA A 35 -15.09 -5.05 -14.36
N GLY A 36 -15.91 -5.22 -13.31
CA GLY A 36 -17.30 -5.70 -13.41
C GLY A 36 -17.52 -6.96 -12.57
N ASP A 37 -18.18 -7.95 -13.14
CA ASP A 37 -18.63 -9.14 -12.40
C ASP A 37 -17.60 -10.27 -12.32
N LYS A 38 -16.41 -10.09 -12.92
CA LYS A 38 -15.38 -11.11 -13.01
C LYS A 38 -14.02 -10.60 -12.56
N TYR A 39 -13.22 -11.49 -11.98
CA TYR A 39 -11.82 -11.26 -11.67
C TYR A 39 -10.99 -11.15 -12.95
N THR A 40 -10.22 -10.06 -13.07
CA THR A 40 -9.44 -9.76 -14.28
C THR A 40 -8.01 -9.35 -13.97
N ILE A 41 -7.23 -9.06 -15.03
CA ILE A 41 -5.89 -8.48 -14.90
C ILE A 41 -5.90 -7.12 -14.17
N SER A 42 -7.01 -6.37 -14.22
CA SER A 42 -7.14 -5.13 -13.44
C SER A 42 -6.99 -5.40 -11.95
N ASP A 43 -7.62 -6.48 -11.45
CA ASP A 43 -7.55 -6.84 -10.05
C ASP A 43 -6.15 -7.29 -9.65
N ILE A 44 -5.50 -8.08 -10.51
CA ILE A 44 -4.12 -8.56 -10.30
C ILE A 44 -3.15 -7.38 -10.20
N ALA A 45 -3.22 -6.44 -11.15
CA ALA A 45 -2.32 -5.29 -11.22
C ALA A 45 -2.48 -4.36 -10.01
N SER A 46 -3.72 -4.06 -9.63
CA SER A 46 -4.01 -3.19 -8.48
C SER A 46 -3.64 -3.86 -7.15
N TYR A 47 -3.94 -5.15 -6.98
CA TYR A 47 -3.66 -5.88 -5.74
C TYR A 47 -2.17 -5.93 -5.42
N ALA A 48 -1.31 -6.11 -6.43
CA ALA A 48 0.13 -6.18 -6.27
C ALA A 48 0.72 -4.91 -5.62
N TRP A 49 0.19 -3.73 -5.97
CA TRP A 49 0.59 -2.46 -5.37
C TRP A 49 -0.01 -2.27 -3.97
N LEU A 50 -1.31 -2.55 -3.81
CA LEU A 50 -2.04 -2.28 -2.57
C LEU A 50 -1.57 -3.14 -1.41
N ARG A 51 -1.19 -4.40 -1.66
CA ARG A 51 -0.67 -5.30 -0.62
C ARG A 51 0.56 -4.72 0.09
N SER A 52 1.45 -4.04 -0.65
CA SER A 52 2.62 -3.38 -0.06
C SER A 52 2.29 -1.99 0.47
N ALA A 53 1.35 -1.28 -0.16
CA ALA A 53 0.99 0.09 0.24
C ALA A 53 0.46 0.15 1.69
N PHE A 54 -0.37 -0.81 2.12
CA PHE A 54 -0.87 -0.83 3.50
C PHE A 54 0.24 -1.03 4.54
N LEU A 55 1.23 -1.87 4.23
CA LEU A 55 2.40 -2.07 5.10
C LEU A 55 3.29 -0.82 5.15
N LEU A 56 3.40 -0.09 4.05
CA LEU A 56 4.28 1.07 3.93
C LEU A 56 3.67 2.36 4.47
N LEU A 57 2.36 2.53 4.31
CA LEU A 57 1.67 3.78 4.63
C LEU A 57 1.03 3.75 6.02
N ASP A 58 0.95 2.59 6.70
CA ASP A 58 0.37 2.47 8.06
C ASP A 58 -1.00 3.16 8.13
N ILE A 59 -1.75 2.95 7.07
CA ILE A 59 -3.08 3.50 6.89
C ILE A 59 -4.04 2.44 7.44
N ASP A 60 -4.93 2.88 8.33
CA ASP A 60 -6.01 2.03 8.82
C ASP A 60 -6.99 1.73 7.67
N VAL A 61 -6.99 0.47 7.24
CA VAL A 61 -7.85 -0.03 6.17
C VAL A 61 -9.33 -0.08 6.57
N GLY A 62 -9.64 0.03 7.87
CA GLY A 62 -11.01 0.05 8.37
C GLY A 62 -11.88 1.19 7.80
N GLN A 63 -11.26 2.22 7.21
CA GLN A 63 -11.95 3.31 6.52
C GLN A 63 -12.54 2.89 5.15
N TRP A 64 -12.07 1.78 4.56
CA TRP A 64 -12.50 1.30 3.24
C TRP A 64 -12.93 -0.18 3.30
N PRO A 65 -14.15 -0.48 3.79
CA PRO A 65 -14.62 -1.85 3.99
C PRO A 65 -14.78 -2.64 2.68
N GLY A 66 -15.20 -2.01 1.58
CA GLY A 66 -15.29 -2.65 0.26
C GLY A 66 -13.91 -3.06 -0.25
N LEU A 67 -12.92 -2.17 -0.12
CA LEU A 67 -11.52 -2.40 -0.44
C LEU A 67 -10.92 -3.52 0.41
N ASP A 68 -11.16 -3.52 1.73
CA ASP A 68 -10.68 -4.58 2.64
C ASP A 68 -11.26 -5.95 2.25
N LYS A 69 -12.57 -6.03 1.97
CA LYS A 69 -13.21 -7.26 1.51
C LYS A 69 -12.61 -7.77 0.20
N TRP A 70 -12.39 -6.88 -0.76
CA TRP A 70 -11.77 -7.22 -2.04
C TRP A 70 -10.32 -7.70 -1.88
N MET A 71 -9.53 -7.03 -1.03
CA MET A 71 -8.15 -7.44 -0.72
C MET A 71 -8.10 -8.84 -0.12
N LYS A 72 -8.95 -9.13 0.88
CA LYS A 72 -9.06 -10.45 1.50
C LYS A 72 -9.45 -11.52 0.49
N ARG A 73 -10.48 -11.25 -0.31
CA ARG A 73 -10.95 -12.16 -1.36
C ARG A 73 -9.84 -12.52 -2.35
N ILE A 74 -9.00 -11.57 -2.75
CA ILE A 74 -7.88 -11.85 -3.66
C ILE A 74 -6.76 -12.60 -2.93
N GLY A 75 -6.43 -12.18 -1.70
CA GLY A 75 -5.37 -12.78 -0.89
C GLY A 75 -5.59 -14.25 -0.56
N GLU A 76 -6.85 -14.69 -0.45
CA GLU A 76 -7.22 -16.08 -0.18
C GLU A 76 -7.09 -17.00 -1.42
N ARG A 77 -6.91 -16.44 -2.61
CA ARG A 77 -6.86 -17.25 -3.85
C ARG A 77 -5.58 -18.10 -3.87
N PRO A 78 -5.67 -19.43 -4.11
CA PRO A 78 -4.50 -20.30 -4.15
C PRO A 78 -3.43 -19.87 -5.16
N ALA A 79 -3.83 -19.31 -6.30
CA ALA A 79 -2.91 -18.80 -7.32
C ALA A 79 -2.17 -17.53 -6.84
N VAL A 80 -2.83 -16.66 -6.09
CA VAL A 80 -2.22 -15.45 -5.52
C VAL A 80 -1.22 -15.83 -4.44
N LEU A 81 -1.61 -16.73 -3.52
CA LEU A 81 -0.71 -17.27 -2.49
C LEU A 81 0.55 -17.92 -3.08
N LYS A 82 0.44 -18.61 -4.22
CA LYS A 82 1.61 -19.11 -4.96
C LYS A 82 2.41 -17.98 -5.58
N GLY A 83 1.76 -17.03 -6.25
CA GLY A 83 2.40 -15.94 -6.97
C GLY A 83 3.17 -14.97 -6.07
N VAL A 84 2.64 -14.63 -4.89
CA VAL A 84 3.32 -13.71 -3.95
C VAL A 84 4.65 -14.26 -3.41
N ASN A 85 4.87 -15.58 -3.53
CA ASN A 85 6.10 -16.26 -3.12
C ASN A 85 7.10 -16.43 -4.28
N VAL A 86 6.85 -15.78 -5.42
CA VAL A 86 7.70 -15.87 -6.63
C VAL A 86 8.16 -14.46 -7.07
N PRO A 87 9.48 -14.24 -7.30
CA PRO A 87 10.57 -15.15 -6.93
C PRO A 87 10.60 -15.36 -5.41
N ARG A 88 11.13 -16.50 -4.97
CA ARG A 88 11.27 -16.75 -3.53
C ARG A 88 12.17 -15.66 -2.93
N SER A 89 11.58 -14.86 -2.06
CA SER A 89 12.33 -13.93 -1.22
C SER A 89 13.16 -14.73 -0.23
N SER A 90 14.40 -14.28 0.02
CA SER A 90 15.20 -14.79 1.13
C SER A 90 14.71 -14.27 2.49
N ARG A 91 13.82 -13.28 2.48
CA ARG A 91 13.29 -12.59 3.67
C ARG A 91 11.86 -13.01 3.97
N THR A 92 11.55 -13.19 5.25
CA THR A 92 10.19 -13.47 5.74
C THR A 92 9.29 -12.22 5.66
N SER A 93 7.98 -12.42 5.79
CA SER A 93 7.02 -11.30 5.87
C SER A 93 7.30 -10.36 7.05
N GLU A 94 7.76 -10.91 8.17
CA GLU A 94 8.11 -10.17 9.38
C GLU A 94 9.38 -9.34 9.17
N GLU A 95 10.41 -9.92 8.55
CA GLU A 95 11.65 -9.21 8.22
C GLU A 95 11.39 -8.07 7.23
N MET A 96 10.51 -8.28 6.25
CA MET A 96 10.09 -7.22 5.33
C MET A 96 9.34 -6.10 6.06
N ALA A 97 8.41 -6.44 6.96
CA ALA A 97 7.69 -5.46 7.75
C ALA A 97 8.64 -4.64 8.66
N GLN A 98 9.61 -5.30 9.30
CA GLN A 98 10.61 -4.64 10.13
C GLN A 98 11.53 -3.74 9.30
N GLN A 99 11.91 -4.16 8.09
CA GLN A 99 12.68 -3.35 7.15
C GLN A 99 11.91 -2.09 6.75
N PHE A 100 10.62 -2.21 6.44
CA PHE A 100 9.77 -1.06 6.10
C PHE A 100 9.59 -0.10 7.28
N LYS A 101 9.38 -0.63 8.49
CA LYS A 101 9.35 0.19 9.69
C LYS A 101 10.65 0.96 9.90
N SER A 102 11.80 0.29 9.77
CA SER A 102 13.11 0.94 9.88
C SER A 102 13.34 2.02 8.81
N MET A 103 12.89 1.79 7.57
CA MET A 103 12.97 2.80 6.50
C MET A 103 12.14 4.04 6.85
N ARG A 104 10.93 3.84 7.39
CA ARG A 104 10.10 4.94 7.86
C ARG A 104 10.75 5.68 9.03
N ASP A 105 11.21 4.98 10.05
CA ASP A 105 11.85 5.60 11.22
C ASP A 105 13.04 6.48 10.80
N LYS A 106 13.82 6.04 9.78
CA LYS A 106 14.88 6.84 9.19
C LYS A 106 14.37 8.11 8.52
N VAL A 107 13.28 8.04 7.76
CA VAL A 107 12.64 9.22 7.14
C VAL A 107 12.11 10.16 8.21
N ASP A 108 11.45 9.64 9.24
CA ASP A 108 10.93 10.43 10.35
C ASP A 108 12.04 11.09 11.19
N ALA A 109 13.18 10.42 11.36
CA ALA A 109 14.36 10.99 12.02
C ALA A 109 14.98 12.16 11.24
N MET A 110 14.68 12.31 9.94
CA MET A 110 15.13 13.45 9.13
C MET A 110 14.22 14.68 9.26
N LYS A 111 13.12 14.63 10.05
CA LYS A 111 12.25 15.79 10.30
C LYS A 111 13.07 17.03 10.66
N ASN A 112 12.75 18.17 10.03
CA ASN A 112 13.43 19.47 10.14
C ASN A 112 14.73 19.63 9.34
N THR A 113 15.18 18.64 8.57
CA THR A 113 16.31 18.82 7.64
C THR A 113 15.97 19.68 6.40
N ASP A 114 14.69 19.95 6.16
CA ASP A 114 14.19 20.91 5.16
C ASP A 114 14.27 22.37 5.59
N LYS A 115 14.42 22.63 6.90
CA LYS A 115 14.62 23.98 7.40
C LYS A 115 16.10 24.30 7.25
N CYS A 116 16.46 24.97 6.16
CA CYS A 116 17.70 25.75 6.14
C CYS A 116 17.60 26.75 7.29
N ASP A 117 18.65 26.84 8.12
CA ASP A 117 18.78 27.88 9.14
C ASP A 117 18.39 29.23 8.52
N SER A 118 17.33 29.83 9.05
CA SER A 118 16.85 31.16 8.66
C SER A 118 17.83 32.25 9.00
#